data_AF-A0A6V8Q7I2-F1
#
_entry.id   AF-A0A6V8Q7I2-F1
#
_cell.length_a   1.000
_cell.length_b   1.000
_cell.length_c   1.000
_cell.angle_alpha   90.00
_cell.angle_beta   90.00
_cell.angle_gamma   90.00
#
_symmetry.space_group_name_H-M   'P 1'
#
loop_
_entity.id
_entity.type
_entity.pdbx_description
1 polymer ?
#
loop_
_entity_poly.entity_id
_entity_poly.type
_entity_poly.pdbx_seq_one_letter_code
_entity_poly.pdbx_strand_id
1 'polypeptide(L)'
;KLERLWQEGISGADFFIAGIGSAIEIFGKYEKVMDYEGNIIRADKLLEFVREIVTDYAVRQILHNGIAGELSPLTRFYLLWRWTYQEAKVLFDNARKLAQSTGIDLTREWNKGFIIKDKEFIKVLGLQERDLACLRADTHRQAGLEDSRELIDVLHNVLLLWKEGNREDMKKVLSDSGFGGKDAFYRVAQAISETLQIDSKEKKLLDGFLSGKERLLSEIKEAYKQRMLF
;
A
#
# COMPACT_ATOMS: atom_id res chain seq x y z
N LYS A 1 5.93 10.38 21.30
CA LYS A 1 5.58 8.95 21.54
C LYS A 1 5.61 8.15 20.23
N LEU A 2 4.90 8.57 19.17
CA LEU A 2 4.92 7.87 17.86
C LEU A 2 6.32 7.72 17.25
N GLU A 3 7.15 8.76 17.29
CA GLU A 3 8.53 8.67 16.78
C GLU A 3 9.38 7.64 17.52
N ARG A 4 9.23 7.55 18.84
CA ARG A 4 9.92 6.55 19.65
C ARG A 4 9.45 5.14 19.28
N LEU A 5 8.13 4.92 19.15
CA LEU A 5 7.58 3.63 18.72
C LEU A 5 8.12 3.23 17.33
N TRP A 6 8.26 4.20 16.43
CA TRP A 6 8.80 3.98 15.09
C TRP A 6 10.28 3.61 15.12
N GLN A 7 11.09 4.32 15.92
CA GLN A 7 12.51 4.03 16.13
C GLN A 7 12.74 2.67 16.81
N GLU A 8 11.82 2.23 17.66
CA GLU A 8 11.80 0.89 18.26
C GLU A 8 11.43 -0.21 17.25
N GLY A 9 11.17 0.16 15.99
CA GLY A 9 10.83 -0.78 14.91
C GLY A 9 9.39 -1.31 14.98
N ILE A 10 8.54 -0.72 15.82
CA ILE A 10 7.14 -1.11 15.97
C ILE A 10 6.39 -0.66 14.71
N SER A 11 5.72 -1.59 14.03
CA SER A 11 5.09 -1.36 12.74
C SER A 11 3.68 -1.95 12.68
N GLY A 12 2.95 -1.61 11.60
CA GLY A 12 1.63 -2.15 11.31
C GLY A 12 0.61 -1.99 12.45
N ALA A 13 -0.12 -3.07 12.76
CA ALA A 13 -1.16 -3.08 13.78
C ALA A 13 -0.62 -2.81 15.20
N ASP A 14 0.59 -3.23 15.51
CA ASP A 14 1.21 -3.02 16.82
C ASP A 14 1.54 -1.53 17.04
N PHE A 15 1.90 -0.81 15.97
CA PHE A 15 2.10 0.64 16.01
C PHE A 15 0.79 1.37 16.29
N PHE A 16 -0.32 0.92 15.70
CA PHE A 16 -1.65 1.43 16.01
C PHE A 16 -2.07 1.15 17.45
N ILE A 17 -1.89 -0.07 17.94
CA ILE A 17 -2.25 -0.45 19.30
C ILE A 17 -1.42 0.35 20.31
N ALA A 18 -0.13 0.53 20.07
CA ALA A 18 0.75 1.33 20.92
C ALA A 18 0.42 2.83 20.86
N GLY A 19 0.05 3.35 19.69
CA GLY A 19 -0.43 4.72 19.51
C GLY A 19 -1.74 4.98 20.25
N ILE A 20 -2.69 4.06 20.14
CA ILE A 20 -3.97 4.07 20.88
C ILE A 20 -3.72 3.98 22.37
N GLY A 21 -2.89 3.04 22.83
CA GLY A 21 -2.52 2.90 24.24
C GLY A 21 -1.91 4.18 24.80
N SER A 22 -1.02 4.82 24.03
CA SER A 22 -0.41 6.11 24.38
C SER A 22 -1.42 7.25 24.54
N ALA A 23 -2.49 7.24 23.73
CA ALA A 23 -3.55 8.24 23.79
C ALA A 23 -4.55 7.97 24.92
N ILE A 24 -4.95 6.71 25.09
CA ILE A 24 -5.85 6.27 26.18
C ILE A 24 -5.20 6.53 27.54
N GLU A 25 -3.89 6.34 27.69
CA GLU A 25 -3.16 6.64 28.93
C GLU A 25 -3.36 8.09 29.40
N ILE A 26 -3.44 9.03 28.46
CA ILE A 26 -3.68 10.45 28.78
C ILE A 26 -5.18 10.69 28.97
N PHE A 27 -6.01 10.16 28.06
CA PHE A 27 -7.45 10.35 28.09
C PHE A 27 -8.09 9.81 29.38
N GLY A 28 -7.63 8.64 29.85
CA GLY A 28 -8.10 8.00 31.07
C GLY A 28 -7.71 8.72 32.37
N LYS A 29 -6.88 9.76 32.34
CA LYS A 29 -6.58 10.61 33.51
C LYS A 29 -7.73 11.55 33.86
N TYR A 30 -8.69 11.71 32.97
CA TYR A 30 -9.79 12.65 33.11
C TYR A 30 -11.12 11.91 33.18
N GLU A 31 -12.01 12.34 34.08
CA GLU A 31 -13.35 11.74 34.23
C GLU A 31 -14.21 12.02 32.98
N LYS A 32 -14.06 13.20 32.38
CA LYS A 32 -14.78 13.62 31.17
C LYS A 32 -13.87 14.48 30.29
N VAL A 33 -13.94 14.26 28.99
CA VAL A 33 -13.29 15.08 27.96
C VAL A 33 -14.39 15.68 27.09
N MET A 34 -14.29 16.99 26.81
CA MET A 34 -15.30 17.74 26.05
C MET A 34 -14.63 18.56 24.95
N ASP A 35 -15.34 18.82 23.86
CA ASP A 35 -14.93 19.80 22.85
C ASP A 35 -15.26 21.24 23.30
N TYR A 36 -14.91 22.23 22.47
CA TYR A 36 -15.15 23.65 22.75
C TYR A 36 -16.65 24.03 22.78
N GLU A 37 -17.52 23.17 22.25
CA GLU A 37 -18.97 23.34 22.25
C GLU A 37 -19.63 22.67 23.48
N GLY A 38 -18.84 21.97 24.31
CA GLY A 38 -19.32 21.27 25.50
C GLY A 38 -19.82 19.86 25.24
N ASN A 39 -19.64 19.31 24.04
CA ASN A 39 -20.04 17.93 23.75
C ASN A 39 -19.04 16.94 24.35
N ILE A 40 -19.54 15.90 25.01
CA ILE A 40 -18.70 14.85 25.58
C ILE A 40 -18.06 14.04 24.44
N ILE A 41 -16.73 14.01 24.42
CA ILE A 41 -15.95 13.15 23.55
C ILE A 41 -15.90 11.77 24.19
N ARG A 42 -16.42 10.78 23.46
CA ARG A 42 -16.41 9.37 23.86
C ARG A 42 -15.21 8.65 23.25
N ALA A 43 -14.95 7.44 23.78
CA ALA A 43 -13.78 6.64 23.40
C ALA A 43 -13.76 6.29 21.90
N ASP A 44 -14.92 6.10 21.27
CA ASP A 44 -15.06 5.90 19.82
C ASP A 44 -14.49 7.08 19.01
N LYS A 45 -14.87 8.31 19.32
CA LYS A 45 -14.32 9.52 18.66
C LYS A 45 -12.81 9.67 18.89
N LEU A 46 -12.33 9.37 20.09
CA LEU A 46 -10.89 9.36 20.38
C LEU A 46 -10.17 8.32 19.52
N LEU A 47 -10.71 7.11 19.43
CA LEU A 47 -10.10 6.03 18.64
C LEU A 47 -10.00 6.40 17.17
N GLU A 48 -11.03 7.04 16.60
CA GLU A 48 -10.99 7.55 15.23
C GLU A 48 -9.93 8.64 15.05
N PHE A 49 -9.88 9.61 15.97
CA PHE A 49 -8.90 10.69 15.92
C PHE A 49 -7.46 10.19 16.04
N VAL A 50 -7.20 9.28 16.98
CA VAL A 50 -5.87 8.67 17.15
C VAL A 50 -5.50 7.85 15.93
N ARG A 51 -6.45 7.11 15.36
CA ARG A 51 -6.24 6.38 14.10
C ARG A 51 -5.82 7.34 12.99
N GLU A 52 -6.46 8.49 12.84
CA GLU A 52 -6.10 9.49 11.83
C GLU A 52 -4.67 10.01 12.04
N ILE A 53 -4.30 10.41 13.27
CA ILE A 53 -2.95 10.91 13.58
C ILE A 53 -1.88 9.84 13.35
N VAL A 54 -2.11 8.62 13.83
CA VAL A 54 -1.18 7.51 13.67
C VAL A 54 -0.99 7.18 12.19
N THR A 55 -2.07 7.27 11.41
CA THR A 55 -2.04 7.10 9.96
C THR A 55 -1.24 8.19 9.28
N ASP A 56 -1.56 9.46 9.48
CA ASP A 56 -0.81 10.57 8.90
C ASP A 56 0.68 10.53 9.30
N TYR A 57 1.00 10.16 10.54
CA TYR A 57 2.38 10.00 10.98
C TYR A 57 3.10 8.89 10.19
N ALA A 58 2.51 7.71 10.08
CA ALA A 58 3.12 6.61 9.34
C ALA A 58 3.17 6.90 7.83
N VAL A 59 2.18 7.58 7.28
CA VAL A 59 2.21 8.09 5.91
C VAL A 59 3.49 8.88 5.70
N ARG A 60 3.75 9.86 6.57
CA ARG A 60 4.97 10.67 6.50
C ARG A 60 6.21 9.80 6.65
N GLN A 61 6.27 8.88 7.61
CA GLN A 61 7.48 8.08 7.82
C GLN A 61 7.78 7.11 6.66
N ILE A 62 6.77 6.40 6.15
CA ILE A 62 6.89 5.49 5.00
C ILE A 62 7.33 6.27 3.75
N LEU A 63 6.77 7.46 3.56
CA LEU A 63 7.00 8.30 2.39
C LEU A 63 8.28 9.15 2.49
N HIS A 64 8.77 9.47 3.68
CA HIS A 64 10.00 10.24 3.89
C HIS A 64 11.30 9.47 3.55
N ASN A 65 11.24 8.18 3.24
CA ASN A 65 12.39 7.37 2.77
C ASN A 65 12.89 7.70 1.34
N GLY A 66 12.55 8.89 0.81
CA GLY A 66 12.98 9.37 -0.51
C GLY A 66 12.21 8.79 -1.70
N ILE A 67 11.32 7.82 -1.47
CA ILE A 67 10.58 7.12 -2.55
C ILE A 67 9.28 7.87 -2.90
N ALA A 68 8.70 8.65 -1.99
CA ALA A 68 7.37 9.22 -2.18
C ALA A 68 7.22 10.19 -3.35
N GLY A 69 8.28 10.88 -3.74
CA GLY A 69 8.29 11.73 -4.94
C GLY A 69 8.21 10.92 -6.24
N GLU A 70 8.61 9.65 -6.20
CA GLU A 70 8.62 8.73 -7.35
C GLU A 70 7.34 7.89 -7.44
N LEU A 71 6.49 7.90 -6.40
CA LEU A 71 5.27 7.10 -6.36
C LEU A 71 4.05 7.86 -6.85
N SER A 72 3.31 7.21 -7.74
CA SER A 72 1.98 7.65 -8.12
C SER A 72 1.07 7.77 -6.89
N PRO A 73 0.07 8.67 -6.91
CA PRO A 73 -0.93 8.76 -5.85
C PRO A 73 -1.57 7.40 -5.53
N LEU A 74 -1.93 6.61 -6.55
CA LEU A 74 -2.58 5.30 -6.40
C LEU A 74 -1.69 4.28 -5.68
N THR A 75 -0.40 4.23 -6.02
CA THR A 75 0.54 3.33 -5.33
C THR A 75 0.70 3.73 -3.86
N ARG A 76 0.76 5.04 -3.57
CA ARG A 76 0.78 5.54 -2.18
C ARG A 76 -0.48 5.13 -1.43
N PHE A 77 -1.65 5.30 -2.04
CA PHE A 77 -2.91 4.90 -1.43
C PHE A 77 -2.97 3.40 -1.13
N TYR A 78 -2.51 2.55 -2.05
CA TYR A 78 -2.45 1.10 -1.80
C TYR A 78 -1.57 0.74 -0.62
N LEU A 79 -0.35 1.28 -0.57
CA LEU A 79 0.62 1.03 0.50
C LEU A 79 0.03 1.44 1.86
N LEU A 80 -0.58 2.61 1.92
CA LEU A 80 -1.19 3.14 3.13
C LEU A 80 -2.45 2.37 3.53
N TRP A 81 -3.22 1.89 2.55
CA TRP A 81 -4.37 1.03 2.83
C TRP A 81 -3.91 -0.26 3.50
N ARG A 82 -2.90 -0.94 2.93
CA ARG A 82 -2.36 -2.18 3.52
C ARG A 82 -1.81 -1.96 4.91
N TRP A 83 -1.11 -0.85 5.10
CA TRP A 83 -0.61 -0.47 6.41
C TRP A 83 -1.72 -0.20 7.43
N THR A 84 -2.76 0.55 7.05
CA THR A 84 -3.82 1.04 7.97
C THR A 84 -4.91 0.01 8.24
N TYR A 85 -5.35 -0.68 7.20
CA TYR A 85 -6.56 -1.50 7.19
C TYR A 85 -6.31 -2.94 6.76
N GLN A 86 -5.08 -3.31 6.39
CA GLN A 86 -4.74 -4.65 5.94
C GLN A 86 -5.65 -5.07 4.75
N GLU A 87 -6.34 -6.20 4.89
CA GLU A 87 -7.29 -6.74 3.90
C GLU A 87 -8.77 -6.42 4.25
N ALA A 88 -9.01 -5.56 5.24
CA ALA A 88 -10.35 -5.25 5.73
C ALA A 88 -11.16 -4.38 4.76
N LYS A 89 -12.49 -4.51 4.86
CA LYS A 89 -13.46 -3.58 4.28
C LYS A 89 -13.68 -2.42 5.26
N VAL A 90 -13.72 -1.19 4.76
CA VAL A 90 -13.78 0.03 5.58
C VAL A 90 -14.87 0.95 5.08
N LEU A 91 -15.53 1.68 5.98
CA LEU A 91 -16.54 2.67 5.62
C LEU A 91 -15.97 3.74 4.66
N PHE A 92 -16.82 4.21 3.75
CA PHE A 92 -16.47 5.17 2.71
C PHE A 92 -15.80 6.44 3.26
N ASP A 93 -16.28 6.97 4.39
CA ASP A 93 -15.71 8.20 4.97
C ASP A 93 -14.26 8.03 5.41
N ASN A 94 -13.94 6.91 6.06
CA ASN A 94 -12.58 6.59 6.49
C ASN A 94 -11.65 6.31 5.30
N ALA A 95 -12.17 5.66 4.25
CA ALA A 95 -11.44 5.50 3.00
C ALA A 95 -11.18 6.86 2.33
N ARG A 96 -12.18 7.75 2.31
CA ARG A 96 -12.11 9.11 1.75
C ARG A 96 -11.01 9.94 2.41
N LYS A 97 -10.94 9.94 3.74
CA LYS A 97 -9.88 10.61 4.50
C LYS A 97 -8.49 10.12 4.07
N LEU A 98 -8.32 8.80 3.95
CA LEU A 98 -7.05 8.22 3.50
C LEU A 98 -6.70 8.65 2.06
N ALA A 99 -7.65 8.60 1.13
CA ALA A 99 -7.42 9.00 -0.26
C ALA A 99 -7.05 10.48 -0.40
N GLN A 100 -7.71 11.36 0.36
CA GLN A 100 -7.38 12.78 0.39
C GLN A 100 -5.93 13.02 0.84
N SER A 101 -5.44 12.27 1.83
CA SER A 101 -4.04 12.36 2.27
C SER A 101 -3.02 12.02 1.17
N THR A 102 -3.45 11.22 0.18
CA THR A 102 -2.63 10.83 -0.98
C THR A 102 -2.87 11.68 -2.22
N GLY A 103 -3.81 12.63 -2.16
CA GLY A 103 -4.21 13.46 -3.30
C GLY A 103 -5.13 12.75 -4.31
N ILE A 104 -5.89 11.74 -3.86
CA ILE A 104 -6.80 10.97 -4.71
C ILE A 104 -8.27 11.31 -4.39
N ASP A 105 -9.06 11.49 -5.44
CA ASP A 105 -10.51 11.53 -5.36
C ASP A 105 -11.10 10.12 -5.54
N LEU A 106 -11.43 9.47 -4.41
CA LEU A 106 -12.00 8.12 -4.37
C LEU A 106 -13.26 7.95 -5.23
N THR A 107 -14.02 9.03 -5.44
CA THR A 107 -15.25 9.02 -6.24
C THR A 107 -14.97 8.85 -7.73
N ARG A 108 -13.76 9.19 -8.17
CA ARG A 108 -13.30 9.07 -9.56
C ARG A 108 -12.56 7.78 -9.83
N GLU A 109 -11.91 7.21 -8.81
CA GLU A 109 -11.03 6.04 -8.94
C GLU A 109 -11.68 4.70 -8.57
N TRP A 110 -12.90 4.70 -8.01
CA TRP A 110 -13.60 3.47 -7.67
C TRP A 110 -13.94 2.62 -8.91
N ASN A 111 -13.92 1.29 -8.77
CA ASN A 111 -14.28 0.32 -9.82
C ASN A 111 -13.49 0.41 -11.14
N LYS A 112 -12.39 1.18 -11.18
CA LYS A 112 -11.48 1.29 -12.35
C LYS A 112 -10.21 0.45 -12.23
N GLY A 113 -10.03 -0.21 -11.09
CA GLY A 113 -8.85 -1.00 -10.80
C GLY A 113 -9.05 -1.70 -9.47
N PHE A 114 -8.15 -1.46 -8.53
CA PHE A 114 -8.13 -2.23 -7.28
C PHE A 114 -9.02 -1.73 -6.15
N ILE A 115 -9.63 -0.56 -6.33
CA ILE A 115 -10.54 0.03 -5.36
C ILE A 115 -11.96 -0.40 -5.73
N ILE A 116 -12.59 -1.23 -4.92
CA ILE A 116 -13.99 -1.63 -5.09
C ILE A 116 -14.86 -0.92 -4.08
N LYS A 117 -15.97 -0.35 -4.56
CA LYS A 117 -17.04 0.13 -3.69
C LYS A 117 -18.16 -0.89 -3.59
N ASP A 118 -18.48 -1.27 -2.35
CA ASP A 118 -19.56 -2.16 -1.98
C ASP A 118 -20.50 -1.43 -1.01
N LYS A 119 -21.55 -0.80 -1.55
CA LYS A 119 -22.49 0.07 -0.83
C LYS A 119 -21.79 1.20 -0.05
N GLU A 120 -21.75 1.11 1.27
CA GLU A 120 -21.12 2.07 2.19
C GLU A 120 -19.66 1.73 2.49
N PHE A 121 -19.19 0.57 2.04
CA PHE A 121 -17.83 0.09 2.28
C PHE A 121 -16.95 0.24 1.03
N ILE A 122 -15.67 0.50 1.26
CA ILE A 122 -14.60 0.44 0.29
C ILE A 122 -13.70 -0.74 0.65
N LYS A 123 -13.28 -1.47 -0.37
CA LYS A 123 -12.30 -2.55 -0.28
C LYS A 123 -11.19 -2.31 -1.28
N VAL A 124 -9.95 -2.55 -0.86
CA VAL A 124 -8.79 -2.57 -1.77
C VAL A 124 -8.37 -4.01 -2.03
N LEU A 125 -8.49 -4.42 -3.29
CA LEU A 125 -8.18 -5.76 -3.76
C LEU A 125 -6.69 -6.06 -3.68
N GLY A 126 -6.37 -7.18 -3.01
CA GLY A 126 -5.01 -7.71 -2.92
C GLY A 126 -4.62 -8.54 -4.13
N LEU A 127 -3.37 -9.01 -4.12
CA LEU A 127 -2.80 -9.83 -5.19
C LEU A 127 -3.69 -11.03 -5.54
N GLN A 128 -4.30 -11.65 -4.53
CA GLN A 128 -5.04 -12.89 -4.70
C GLN A 128 -6.48 -12.71 -5.17
N GLU A 129 -7.02 -11.51 -4.97
CA GLU A 129 -8.37 -11.15 -5.40
C GLU A 129 -8.36 -10.52 -6.80
N ARG A 130 -7.17 -10.18 -7.29
CA ARG A 130 -6.90 -9.75 -8.65
C ARG A 130 -6.52 -10.98 -9.47
N ASP A 131 -7.38 -11.37 -10.39
CA ASP A 131 -7.01 -12.40 -11.37
C ASP A 131 -6.11 -11.79 -12.45
N LEU A 132 -5.27 -12.62 -13.09
CA LEU A 132 -4.48 -12.22 -14.27
C LEU A 132 -5.38 -11.68 -15.38
N ALA A 133 -6.60 -12.19 -15.47
CA ALA A 133 -7.63 -11.69 -16.37
C ALA A 133 -8.12 -10.27 -16.02
N CYS A 134 -8.15 -9.86 -14.75
CA CYS A 134 -8.51 -8.50 -14.34
C CYS A 134 -7.38 -7.52 -14.65
N LEU A 135 -6.13 -7.90 -14.35
CA LEU A 135 -4.94 -7.10 -14.67
C LEU A 135 -4.67 -6.99 -16.17
N ARG A 136 -5.13 -7.98 -16.97
CA ARG A 136 -5.12 -7.96 -18.44
C ARG A 136 -6.40 -7.39 -19.06
N ALA A 137 -7.53 -7.34 -18.34
CA ALA A 137 -8.77 -6.73 -18.84
C ALA A 137 -8.71 -5.20 -18.79
N ASP A 138 -7.89 -4.63 -17.90
CA ASP A 138 -7.55 -3.20 -17.93
C ASP A 138 -6.68 -2.83 -19.15
N THR A 139 -6.09 -3.81 -19.84
CA THR A 139 -5.49 -3.60 -21.17
C THR A 139 -6.53 -3.46 -22.30
N HIS A 140 -7.83 -3.68 -22.07
CA HIS A 140 -8.86 -3.61 -23.12
C HIS A 140 -10.21 -3.00 -22.72
N ARG A 141 -10.30 -2.13 -21.71
CA ARG A 141 -11.49 -1.28 -21.52
C ARG A 141 -11.21 0.19 -21.83
N GLN A 142 -11.51 0.52 -23.08
CA GLN A 142 -11.68 1.86 -23.67
C GLN A 142 -10.43 2.73 -23.83
N ALA A 143 -9.95 2.73 -25.08
CA ALA A 143 -9.55 3.90 -25.86
C ALA A 143 -9.49 5.23 -25.09
N GLY A 144 -8.27 5.74 -24.88
CA GLY A 144 -8.07 7.17 -24.69
C GLY A 144 -7.16 7.63 -23.56
N LEU A 145 -6.49 6.75 -22.80
CA LEU A 145 -5.50 7.15 -21.81
C LEU A 145 -4.23 6.33 -21.96
N GLU A 146 -3.17 7.05 -22.28
CA GLU A 146 -1.79 6.60 -22.41
C GLU A 146 -1.33 5.84 -21.15
N ASP A 147 -0.97 4.57 -21.32
CA ASP A 147 0.21 3.86 -20.77
C ASP A 147 0.80 4.24 -19.39
N SER A 148 0.01 4.75 -18.45
CA SER A 148 0.45 4.83 -17.05
C SER A 148 0.24 3.48 -16.38
N ARG A 149 1.18 2.54 -16.62
CA ARG A 149 1.28 1.32 -15.82
C ARG A 149 1.61 1.72 -14.38
N GLU A 150 0.60 1.72 -13.53
CA GLU A 150 0.75 1.96 -12.10
C GLU A 150 1.75 0.95 -11.50
N LEU A 151 2.68 1.44 -10.67
CA LEU A 151 3.74 0.60 -10.10
C LEU A 151 3.14 -0.60 -9.35
N ILE A 152 2.05 -0.37 -8.61
CA ILE A 152 1.36 -1.43 -7.88
C ILE A 152 0.77 -2.51 -8.79
N ASP A 153 0.28 -2.15 -9.97
CA ASP A 153 -0.29 -3.10 -10.92
C ASP A 153 0.80 -3.92 -11.60
N VAL A 154 1.94 -3.29 -11.92
CA VAL A 154 3.15 -3.99 -12.38
C VAL A 154 3.65 -4.95 -11.30
N LEU A 155 3.70 -4.51 -10.04
CA LEU A 155 4.14 -5.33 -8.92
C LEU A 155 3.24 -6.57 -8.77
N HIS A 156 1.92 -6.39 -8.76
CA HIS A 156 1.01 -7.52 -8.66
C HIS A 156 1.10 -8.47 -9.86
N ASN A 157 1.23 -7.95 -11.09
CA ASN A 157 1.41 -8.78 -12.28
C ASN A 157 2.69 -9.64 -12.18
N VAL A 158 3.80 -9.03 -11.76
CA VAL A 158 5.08 -9.72 -11.53
C VAL A 158 4.95 -10.82 -10.47
N LEU A 159 4.26 -10.54 -9.37
CA LEU A 159 4.04 -11.51 -8.30
C LEU A 159 3.14 -12.68 -8.74
N LEU A 160 2.14 -12.45 -9.58
CA LEU A 160 1.32 -13.52 -10.17
C LEU A 160 2.16 -14.40 -11.10
N LEU A 161 2.93 -13.79 -12.00
CA LEU A 161 3.84 -14.53 -12.89
C LEU A 161 4.90 -15.33 -12.09
N TRP A 162 5.36 -14.78 -10.95
CA TRP A 162 6.26 -15.48 -10.05
C TRP A 162 5.61 -16.70 -9.42
N LYS A 163 4.35 -16.55 -8.95
CA LYS A 163 3.56 -17.64 -8.37
C LYS A 163 3.28 -18.75 -9.40
N GLU A 164 3.10 -18.41 -10.67
CA GLU A 164 2.91 -19.37 -11.78
C GLU A 164 4.23 -19.99 -12.28
N GLY A 165 5.39 -19.50 -11.83
CA GLY A 165 6.70 -19.95 -12.28
C GLY A 165 7.11 -19.43 -13.65
N ASN A 166 6.36 -18.50 -14.25
CA ASN A 166 6.62 -17.96 -15.57
C ASN A 166 7.66 -16.83 -15.53
N ARG A 167 8.93 -17.23 -15.45
CA ARG A 167 10.08 -16.32 -15.33
C ARG A 167 10.35 -15.47 -16.57
N GLU A 168 10.08 -16.00 -17.76
CA GLU A 168 10.34 -15.30 -19.03
C GLU A 168 9.41 -14.11 -19.19
N ASP A 169 8.11 -14.29 -18.95
CA ASP A 169 7.15 -13.19 -19.06
C ASP A 169 7.33 -12.15 -17.95
N MET A 170 7.76 -12.57 -16.76
CA MET A 170 8.12 -11.64 -15.69
C MET A 170 9.26 -10.71 -16.09
N LYS A 171 10.33 -11.25 -16.71
CA LYS A 171 11.46 -10.45 -17.20
C LYS A 171 11.01 -9.45 -18.26
N LYS A 172 10.12 -9.85 -19.16
CA LYS A 172 9.52 -8.95 -20.16
C LYS A 172 8.76 -7.82 -19.48
N VAL A 173 7.85 -8.13 -18.56
CA VAL A 173 7.06 -7.11 -17.85
C VAL A 173 7.95 -6.12 -17.09
N LEU A 174 8.99 -6.60 -16.39
CA LEU A 174 9.93 -5.74 -15.67
C LEU A 174 10.80 -4.87 -16.60
N SER A 175 11.14 -5.39 -17.79
CA SER A 175 11.90 -4.66 -18.80
C SER A 175 11.04 -3.63 -19.53
N ASP A 176 9.84 -4.02 -19.94
CA ASP A 176 8.91 -3.20 -20.73
C ASP A 176 8.28 -2.09 -19.89
N SER A 177 8.09 -2.33 -18.59
CA SER A 177 7.57 -1.31 -17.66
C SER A 177 8.65 -0.31 -17.19
N GLY A 178 9.93 -0.61 -17.41
CA GLY A 178 11.03 0.24 -16.95
C GLY A 178 11.23 0.27 -15.43
N PHE A 179 10.52 -0.58 -14.66
CA PHE A 179 10.67 -0.68 -13.21
C PHE A 179 11.70 -1.72 -12.76
N GLY A 180 12.11 -2.66 -13.63
CA GLY A 180 13.00 -3.77 -13.27
C GLY A 180 14.36 -3.38 -12.69
N GLY A 181 14.88 -2.21 -13.08
CA GLY A 181 16.13 -1.66 -12.55
C GLY A 181 15.96 -0.55 -11.50
N LYS A 182 14.72 -0.14 -11.18
CA LYS A 182 14.46 0.94 -10.23
C LYS A 182 14.40 0.38 -8.82
N ASP A 183 15.22 0.94 -7.93
CA ASP A 183 15.24 0.55 -6.52
C ASP A 183 13.89 0.83 -5.83
N ALA A 184 13.18 1.88 -6.25
CA ALA A 184 11.84 2.23 -5.79
C ALA A 184 10.84 1.07 -5.90
N PHE A 185 10.91 0.24 -6.94
CA PHE A 185 10.02 -0.90 -7.13
C PHE A 185 10.19 -1.93 -6.00
N TYR A 186 11.44 -2.32 -5.73
CA TYR A 186 11.76 -3.31 -4.70
C TYR A 186 11.54 -2.75 -3.29
N ARG A 187 11.79 -1.46 -3.08
CA ARG A 187 11.48 -0.81 -1.79
C ARG A 187 9.98 -0.75 -1.52
N VAL A 188 9.15 -0.52 -2.54
CA VAL A 188 7.69 -0.59 -2.38
C VAL A 188 7.25 -2.03 -2.07
N ALA A 189 7.78 -3.02 -2.78
CA ALA A 189 7.47 -4.43 -2.49
C ALA A 189 7.85 -4.81 -1.05
N GLN A 190 9.04 -4.38 -0.59
CA GLN A 190 9.50 -4.54 0.78
C GLN A 190 8.56 -3.85 1.77
N ALA A 191 8.22 -2.57 1.53
CA ALA A 191 7.33 -1.83 2.40
C ALA A 191 5.96 -2.51 2.52
N ILE A 192 5.35 -2.94 1.41
CA ILE A 192 4.08 -3.67 1.43
C ILE A 192 4.23 -4.96 2.25
N SER A 193 5.30 -5.74 2.05
CA SER A 193 5.50 -6.97 2.83
C SER A 193 5.58 -6.70 4.32
N GLU A 194 6.34 -5.68 4.73
CA GLU A 194 6.49 -5.29 6.14
C GLU A 194 5.17 -4.78 6.73
N THR A 195 4.29 -4.22 5.91
CA THR A 195 2.97 -3.76 6.36
C THR A 195 1.98 -4.88 6.65
N LEU A 196 2.16 -6.06 6.05
CA LEU A 196 1.23 -7.18 6.11
C LEU A 196 1.51 -8.15 7.28
N GLN A 197 0.44 -8.77 7.79
CA GLN A 197 0.52 -9.82 8.82
C GLN A 197 1.19 -11.11 8.32
N ILE A 198 1.86 -11.85 9.22
CA ILE A 198 2.67 -13.05 8.91
C ILE A 198 1.86 -14.17 8.22
N ASP A 199 0.57 -14.26 8.53
CA ASP A 199 -0.36 -15.23 7.96
C ASP A 199 -0.93 -14.81 6.59
N SER A 200 -0.80 -13.54 6.19
CA SER A 200 -1.25 -13.05 4.89
C SER A 200 -0.53 -13.79 3.77
N LYS A 201 -1.31 -14.26 2.80
CA LYS A 201 -0.80 -14.93 1.60
C LYS A 201 -0.05 -13.95 0.69
N GLU A 202 -0.45 -12.68 0.67
CA GLU A 202 0.24 -11.62 -0.08
C GLU A 202 1.65 -11.39 0.49
N LYS A 203 1.80 -11.38 1.82
CA LYS A 203 3.12 -11.29 2.47
C LYS A 203 4.03 -12.44 2.08
N LYS A 204 3.56 -13.69 2.18
CA LYS A 204 4.36 -14.87 1.83
C LYS A 204 4.86 -14.84 0.38
N LEU A 205 4.04 -14.33 -0.54
CA LEU A 205 4.40 -14.18 -1.95
C LEU A 205 5.43 -13.05 -2.14
N LEU A 206 5.25 -11.92 -1.46
CA LEU A 206 6.20 -10.81 -1.47
C LEU A 206 7.56 -11.22 -0.87
N ASP A 207 7.58 -11.89 0.28
CA ASP A 207 8.80 -12.36 0.93
C ASP A 207 9.53 -13.39 0.05
N GLY A 208 8.79 -14.30 -0.57
CA GLY A 208 9.32 -15.25 -1.54
C GLY A 208 9.94 -14.56 -2.76
N PHE A 209 9.26 -13.57 -3.32
CA PHE A 209 9.78 -12.77 -4.43
C PHE A 209 11.03 -11.97 -4.02
N LEU A 210 11.01 -11.31 -2.86
CA LEU A 210 12.12 -10.51 -2.34
C LEU A 210 13.35 -11.36 -2.00
N SER A 211 13.18 -12.60 -1.56
CA SER A 211 14.30 -13.53 -1.35
C SER A 211 15.05 -13.85 -2.65
N GLY A 212 14.36 -13.82 -3.80
CA GLY A 212 14.93 -14.02 -5.13
C GLY A 212 15.41 -12.74 -5.82
N LYS A 213 15.32 -11.57 -5.15
CA LYS A 213 15.55 -10.26 -5.79
C LYS A 213 16.97 -10.10 -6.35
N GLU A 214 17.98 -10.59 -5.64
CA GLU A 214 19.38 -10.40 -6.05
C GLU A 214 19.68 -11.14 -7.36
N ARG A 215 19.15 -12.36 -7.48
CA ARG A 215 19.24 -13.17 -8.69
C ARG A 215 18.46 -12.56 -9.86
N LEU A 216 17.28 -12.00 -9.60
CA LEU A 216 16.52 -11.29 -10.62
C LEU A 216 17.22 -10.02 -11.09
N LEU A 217 17.79 -9.23 -10.17
CA LEU A 217 18.54 -8.02 -10.47
C LEU A 217 19.80 -8.32 -11.30
N SER A 218 20.52 -9.41 -11.02
CA SER A 218 21.66 -9.82 -11.85
C SER A 218 21.22 -10.22 -13.26
N GLU A 219 20.18 -11.05 -13.38
CA GLU A 219 19.65 -11.52 -14.67
C GLU A 219 19.08 -10.36 -15.52
N ILE A 220 18.42 -9.39 -14.90
CA ILE A 220 17.89 -8.19 -15.58
C ILE A 220 19.05 -7.29 -16.04
N LYS A 221 20.07 -7.06 -15.21
CA LYS A 221 21.26 -6.27 -15.61
C LYS A 221 22.00 -6.89 -16.79
N GLU A 222 22.10 -8.22 -16.85
CA GLU A 222 22.69 -8.94 -17.99
C GLU A 222 21.86 -8.77 -19.27
N ALA A 223 20.52 -8.88 -19.18
CA ALA A 223 19.62 -8.67 -20.30
C ALA A 223 19.67 -7.22 -20.83
N TYR A 224 19.78 -6.21 -19.96
CA TYR A 224 19.95 -4.81 -20.36
C TYR A 224 21.30 -4.57 -21.06
N LYS A 225 22.38 -5.20 -20.60
CA LYS A 225 23.69 -5.12 -21.28
C LYS A 225 23.66 -5.74 -22.66
N GLN A 226 22.99 -6.88 -22.84
CA GLN A 226 22.87 -7.52 -24.16
C GLN A 226 22.03 -6.69 -25.14
N ARG A 227 20.96 -6.02 -24.70
CA ARG A 227 20.14 -5.13 -25.55
C ARG A 227 20.86 -3.85 -26.00
N MET A 228 21.87 -3.39 -25.27
CA MET A 228 22.66 -2.18 -25.61
C MET A 228 23.86 -2.48 -26.54
N LEU A 229 24.12 -3.76 -26.83
CA LEU A 229 25.21 -4.22 -27.69
C LEU A 229 24.75 -4.59 -29.12
N PHE A 230 23.47 -4.38 -29.44
CA PHE A 230 22.87 -4.48 -30.76
C PHE A 230 22.22 -3.14 -31.14
#